data_AF-A0A498F2S1-F1
#
_entry.id   AF-A0A498F2S1-F1
#
_cell.length_a   1.000
_cell.length_b   1.000
_cell.length_c   1.000
_cell.angle_alpha   90.00
_cell.angle_beta   90.00
_cell.angle_gamma   90.00
#
_symmetry.space_group_name_H-M   'P 1'
#
loop_
_entity.id
_entity.type
_entity.pdbx_description
1 polymer ?
#
loop_
_entity_poly.entity_id
_entity_poly.type
_entity_poly.pdbx_seq_one_letter_code
_entity_poly.pdbx_strand_id
1 'polypeptide(L)'
;MNTNDGGHHDAAVDALAGREYERAGNRYTRGGRRVLADPRPDRDPFEPDEKGWIGQGLQQLLAATVAYRVAGRDGRATQRAVEGLAAARDFETVLDEPGQTACLAEFVADFRVAGGLDGAEAAYDDAAERYAAAGDAVDSPQALATTPLFEAAAATVKQVARGQADGEIAIKWEDLHGSDPSRPGEFLAHRARFKKQRFPGLVERAVDDGHLAAPRGTTEYNNDTHQCPHCGSTHVNWAGTGILCLRCSRPTAEK
;
A
#
# COMPACT_ATOMS: atom_id res chain seq x y z
N MET A 1 8.27 14.67 8.23
CA MET A 1 9.34 13.71 8.54
C MET A 1 8.74 12.34 8.31
N ASN A 2 9.33 11.53 7.42
CA ASN A 2 8.83 10.19 7.11
C ASN A 2 9.14 9.23 8.27
N THR A 3 8.48 8.07 8.32
CA THR A 3 8.76 7.06 9.34
C THR A 3 10.19 6.53 9.26
N ASN A 4 10.74 6.05 10.37
CA ASN A 4 12.08 5.48 10.44
C ASN A 4 12.09 3.98 10.07
N ASP A 5 12.04 3.68 8.78
CA ASP A 5 12.10 2.31 8.28
C ASP A 5 13.54 1.77 8.09
N GLY A 6 14.56 2.55 8.43
CA GLY A 6 15.97 2.17 8.31
C GLY A 6 16.47 2.04 6.86
N GLY A 7 15.83 2.71 5.90
CA GLY A 7 16.17 2.62 4.47
C GLY A 7 15.73 1.29 3.83
N HIS A 8 14.83 0.57 4.50
CA HIS A 8 14.33 -0.72 4.02
C HIS A 8 13.32 -0.58 2.88
N HIS A 9 12.51 0.49 2.86
CA HIS A 9 11.64 0.78 1.73
C HIS A 9 12.46 0.99 0.46
N ASP A 10 13.46 1.87 0.48
CA ASP A 10 14.27 2.15 -0.70
C ASP A 10 15.00 0.91 -1.20
N ALA A 11 15.60 0.14 -0.28
CA ALA A 11 16.24 -1.13 -0.63
C ALA A 11 15.26 -2.19 -1.16
N ALA A 12 13.97 -2.13 -0.79
CA ALA A 12 12.94 -2.99 -1.36
C ALA A 12 12.59 -2.54 -2.78
N VAL A 13 12.46 -1.23 -3.02
CA VAL A 13 12.22 -0.66 -4.35
C VAL A 13 13.36 -1.00 -5.31
N ASP A 14 14.62 -0.89 -4.86
CA ASP A 14 15.78 -1.27 -5.66
C ASP A 14 15.75 -2.77 -6.03
N ALA A 15 15.32 -3.63 -5.10
CA ALA A 15 15.13 -5.05 -5.37
C ALA A 15 14.00 -5.31 -6.39
N LEU A 16 12.88 -4.57 -6.32
CA LEU A 16 11.82 -4.64 -7.35
C LEU A 16 12.33 -4.24 -8.73
N ALA A 17 13.18 -3.20 -8.80
CA ALA A 17 13.80 -2.74 -10.03
C ALA A 17 14.70 -3.82 -10.66
N GLY A 18 15.41 -4.58 -9.82
CA GLY A 18 16.21 -5.74 -10.20
C GLY A 18 15.43 -7.03 -10.46
N ARG A 19 14.09 -7.05 -10.29
CA ARG A 19 13.24 -8.27 -10.32
C ARG A 19 13.57 -9.30 -9.22
N GLU A 20 14.15 -8.84 -8.12
CA GLU A 20 14.50 -9.67 -6.95
C GLU A 20 13.35 -9.70 -5.94
N TYR A 21 12.20 -10.25 -6.32
CA TYR A 21 10.95 -10.15 -5.55
C TYR A 21 11.02 -10.73 -4.13
N GLU A 22 11.71 -11.85 -3.94
CA GLU A 22 11.93 -12.42 -2.59
C GLU A 22 12.77 -11.48 -1.71
N ARG A 23 13.78 -10.82 -2.29
CA ARG A 23 14.60 -9.83 -1.59
C ARG A 23 13.79 -8.58 -1.28
N ALA A 24 12.95 -8.12 -2.20
CA ALA A 24 12.01 -7.03 -1.94
C ALA A 24 11.09 -7.37 -0.75
N GLY A 25 10.52 -8.57 -0.73
CA GLY A 25 9.72 -9.06 0.40
C GLY A 25 10.50 -9.05 1.72
N ASN A 26 11.76 -9.51 1.72
CA ASN A 26 12.63 -9.45 2.90
C ASN A 26 12.89 -8.03 3.39
N ARG A 27 13.07 -7.07 2.47
CA ARG A 27 13.33 -5.66 2.79
C ARG A 27 12.08 -4.98 3.35
N TYR A 28 10.96 -5.09 2.65
CA TYR A 28 9.67 -4.59 3.15
C TYR A 28 9.29 -5.18 4.51
N THR A 29 9.53 -6.47 4.74
CA THR A 29 9.27 -7.09 6.06
C THR A 29 10.07 -6.41 7.17
N ARG A 30 11.35 -6.11 6.93
CA ARG A 30 12.21 -5.45 7.93
C ARG A 30 11.78 -4.01 8.17
N GLY A 31 11.47 -3.26 7.10
CA GLY A 31 11.00 -1.89 7.21
C GLY A 31 9.65 -1.81 7.93
N GLY A 32 8.71 -2.68 7.56
CA GLY A 32 7.41 -2.81 8.22
C GLY A 32 7.54 -3.03 9.73
N ARG A 33 8.28 -4.06 10.14
CA ARG A 33 8.52 -4.34 11.57
C ARG A 33 9.19 -3.21 12.32
N ARG A 34 10.14 -2.53 11.69
CA ARG A 34 10.82 -1.39 12.30
C ARG A 34 9.88 -0.21 12.52
N VAL A 35 9.04 0.11 11.53
CA VAL A 35 8.04 1.18 11.66
C VAL A 35 6.97 0.83 12.68
N LEU A 36 6.55 -0.43 12.77
CA LEU A 36 5.59 -0.87 13.78
C LEU A 36 6.18 -0.84 15.21
N ALA A 37 7.50 -1.01 15.35
CA ALA A 37 8.18 -0.94 16.64
C ALA A 37 8.46 0.51 17.08
N ASP A 38 8.95 1.36 16.16
CA ASP A 38 9.32 2.74 16.44
C ASP A 38 9.09 3.60 15.17
N PRO A 39 7.85 4.07 14.91
CA PRO A 39 7.54 4.76 13.67
C PRO A 39 8.32 6.06 13.54
N ARG A 40 8.49 6.81 14.64
CA ARG A 40 9.23 8.08 14.72
C ARG A 40 9.87 8.27 16.10
N PRO A 41 10.95 9.07 16.21
CA PRO A 41 11.60 9.33 17.51
C PRO A 41 10.68 9.98 18.56
N ASP A 42 9.66 10.72 18.10
CA ASP A 42 8.72 11.47 18.93
C ASP A 42 7.35 10.79 19.08
N ARG A 43 7.22 9.51 18.69
CA ARG A 43 5.93 8.80 18.63
C ARG A 43 6.06 7.38 19.16
N ASP A 44 5.29 7.09 20.20
CA ASP A 44 5.06 5.72 20.67
C ASP A 44 3.96 5.09 19.80
N PRO A 45 4.19 3.93 19.16
CA PRO A 45 3.17 3.27 18.34
C PRO A 45 1.96 2.78 19.16
N PHE A 46 2.08 2.64 20.48
CA PHE A 46 1.02 2.17 21.37
C PHE A 46 0.28 3.31 22.09
N GLU A 47 0.52 4.55 21.70
CA GLU A 47 -0.24 5.72 22.14
C GLU A 47 -1.14 6.24 20.99
N PRO A 48 -2.26 6.90 21.29
CA PRO A 48 -3.12 7.50 20.27
C PRO A 48 -2.35 8.45 19.35
N ASP A 49 -2.58 8.32 18.04
CA ASP A 49 -1.94 9.15 17.01
C ASP A 49 -2.93 9.54 15.92
N GLU A 50 -3.30 10.83 15.88
CA GLU A 50 -4.21 11.41 14.89
C GLU A 50 -3.80 11.08 13.43
N LYS A 51 -2.50 10.93 13.17
CA LYS A 51 -1.98 10.66 11.81
C LYS A 51 -1.88 9.16 11.49
N GLY A 52 -1.82 8.30 12.49
CA GLY A 52 -1.64 6.85 12.37
C GLY A 52 -0.39 6.46 11.57
N TRP A 53 0.79 6.98 11.96
CA TRP A 53 2.06 6.72 11.26
C TRP A 53 2.43 5.22 11.16
N ILE A 54 1.89 4.38 12.05
CA ILE A 54 2.00 2.91 11.97
C ILE A 54 1.48 2.33 10.65
N GLY A 55 0.61 3.06 9.95
CA GLY A 55 0.06 2.65 8.65
C GLY A 55 1.15 2.35 7.63
N GLN A 56 2.25 3.11 7.63
CA GLN A 56 3.38 2.85 6.74
C GLN A 56 4.05 1.50 7.03
N GLY A 57 4.05 1.05 8.29
CA GLY A 57 4.51 -0.27 8.69
C GLY A 57 3.61 -1.38 8.14
N LEU A 58 2.29 -1.23 8.30
CA LEU A 58 1.29 -2.15 7.75
C LEU A 58 1.38 -2.24 6.22
N GLN A 59 1.49 -1.09 5.54
CA GLN A 59 1.66 -1.04 4.09
C GLN A 59 2.90 -1.81 3.63
N GLN A 60 4.04 -1.66 4.33
CA GLN A 60 5.24 -2.42 3.96
C GLN A 60 5.03 -3.93 4.16
N LEU A 61 4.39 -4.38 5.24
CA LEU A 61 4.06 -5.81 5.38
C LEU A 61 3.10 -6.30 4.28
N LEU A 62 2.16 -5.47 3.84
CA LEU A 62 1.23 -5.80 2.76
C LEU A 62 1.96 -5.90 1.41
N ALA A 63 2.86 -4.96 1.11
CA ALA A 63 3.72 -5.02 -0.07
C ALA A 63 4.67 -6.23 -0.03
N ALA A 64 5.19 -6.59 1.15
CA ALA A 64 6.01 -7.79 1.34
C ALA A 64 5.22 -9.07 1.00
N THR A 65 3.96 -9.13 1.42
CA THR A 65 3.05 -10.25 1.14
C THR A 65 2.90 -10.44 -0.38
N VAL A 66 2.59 -9.37 -1.12
CA VAL A 66 2.47 -9.42 -2.58
C VAL A 66 3.81 -9.80 -3.23
N ALA A 67 4.92 -9.21 -2.80
CA ALA A 67 6.25 -9.52 -3.33
C ALA A 67 6.65 -10.99 -3.14
N TYR A 68 6.29 -11.60 -2.00
CA TYR A 68 6.52 -13.03 -1.78
C TYR A 68 5.66 -13.91 -2.67
N ARG A 69 4.38 -13.56 -2.91
CA ARG A 69 3.54 -14.33 -3.86
C ARG A 69 4.09 -14.27 -5.27
N VAL A 70 4.46 -13.08 -5.74
CA VAL A 70 5.10 -12.88 -7.05
C VAL A 70 6.41 -13.67 -7.18
N ALA A 71 7.13 -13.87 -6.08
CA ALA A 71 8.34 -14.70 -6.03
C ALA A 71 8.07 -16.22 -5.93
N GLY A 72 6.81 -16.67 -5.94
CA GLY A 72 6.43 -18.07 -5.72
C GLY A 72 6.74 -18.57 -4.29
N ARG A 73 6.75 -17.68 -3.30
CA ARG A 73 7.04 -17.97 -1.88
C ARG A 73 5.77 -17.91 -1.03
N ASP A 74 4.75 -18.68 -1.39
CA ASP A 74 3.42 -18.62 -0.76
C ASP A 74 3.47 -18.78 0.76
N GLY A 75 4.26 -19.73 1.28
CA GLY A 75 4.40 -19.89 2.73
C GLY A 75 4.95 -18.64 3.43
N ARG A 76 5.84 -17.87 2.79
CA ARG A 76 6.33 -16.59 3.33
C ARG A 76 5.26 -15.51 3.22
N ALA A 77 4.53 -15.47 2.10
CA ALA A 77 3.42 -14.54 1.89
C ALA A 77 2.33 -14.72 2.94
N THR A 78 1.82 -15.94 3.14
CA THR A 78 0.82 -16.27 4.16
C THR A 78 1.26 -15.82 5.55
N GLN A 79 2.51 -16.09 5.94
CA GLN A 79 2.99 -15.66 7.25
C GLN A 79 3.06 -14.12 7.41
N ARG A 80 3.41 -13.39 6.34
CA ARG A 80 3.41 -11.92 6.40
C ARG A 80 2.00 -11.35 6.41
N ALA A 81 1.06 -11.96 5.70
CA ALA A 81 -0.36 -11.60 5.77
C ALA A 81 -0.92 -11.81 7.19
N VAL A 82 -0.61 -12.93 7.82
CA VAL A 82 -1.04 -13.22 9.20
C VAL A 82 -0.42 -12.25 10.21
N GLU A 83 0.87 -11.92 10.07
CA GLU A 83 1.52 -10.90 10.91
C GLU A 83 0.84 -9.53 10.76
N GLY A 84 0.61 -9.08 9.52
CA GLY A 84 -0.05 -7.81 9.25
C GLY A 84 -1.48 -7.74 9.77
N LEU A 85 -2.24 -8.83 9.63
CA LEU A 85 -3.59 -8.96 10.17
C LEU A 85 -3.60 -8.90 11.70
N ALA A 86 -2.66 -9.58 12.35
CA ALA A 86 -2.53 -9.53 13.81
C ALA A 86 -2.18 -8.12 14.28
N ALA A 87 -1.22 -7.46 13.63
CA ALA A 87 -0.83 -6.09 13.95
C ALA A 87 -1.99 -5.09 13.74
N ALA A 88 -2.69 -5.15 12.61
CA ALA A 88 -3.81 -4.25 12.34
C ALA A 88 -4.89 -4.33 13.42
N ARG A 89 -5.23 -5.56 13.87
CA ARG A 89 -6.19 -5.79 14.95
C ARG A 89 -5.70 -5.31 16.32
N ASP A 90 -4.40 -5.46 16.59
CA ASP A 90 -3.81 -4.96 17.83
C ASP A 90 -3.93 -3.43 17.91
N PHE A 91 -3.60 -2.73 16.81
CA PHE A 91 -3.72 -1.28 16.74
C PHE A 91 -5.17 -0.76 16.75
N GLU A 92 -6.19 -1.59 16.51
CA GLU A 92 -7.60 -1.20 16.73
C GLU A 92 -7.86 -0.89 18.21
N THR A 93 -7.01 -1.36 19.13
CA THR A 93 -7.10 -1.07 20.56
C THR A 93 -6.40 0.23 20.98
N VAL A 94 -5.62 0.83 20.07
CA VAL A 94 -4.80 2.03 20.30
C VAL A 94 -5.33 3.23 19.52
N LEU A 95 -5.62 3.04 18.24
CA LEU A 95 -6.20 4.07 17.36
C LEU A 95 -7.73 3.96 17.44
N ASP A 96 -8.32 4.60 18.44
CA ASP A 96 -9.73 4.47 18.82
C ASP A 96 -10.69 5.40 18.06
N GLU A 97 -10.17 6.33 17.26
CA GLU A 97 -10.98 7.19 16.39
C GLU A 97 -11.76 6.32 15.38
N PRO A 98 -13.10 6.48 15.25
CA PRO A 98 -13.94 5.59 14.44
C PRO A 98 -13.49 5.44 12.97
N GLY A 99 -12.97 6.51 12.37
CA GLY A 99 -12.43 6.45 11.01
C GLY A 99 -11.12 5.66 10.91
N GLN A 100 -10.26 5.73 11.93
CA GLN A 100 -9.00 4.99 11.97
C GLN A 100 -9.24 3.49 12.20
N THR A 101 -10.13 3.12 13.13
CA THR A 101 -10.51 1.71 13.35
C THR A 101 -11.12 1.07 12.09
N ALA A 102 -11.95 1.82 11.35
CA ALA A 102 -12.47 1.36 10.05
C ALA A 102 -11.35 1.17 9.00
N CYS A 103 -10.33 2.04 9.00
CA CYS A 103 -9.15 1.90 8.13
C CYS A 103 -8.27 0.70 8.49
N LEU A 104 -8.17 0.34 9.77
CA LEU A 104 -7.48 -0.88 10.21
C LEU A 104 -8.25 -2.14 9.81
N ALA A 105 -9.59 -2.11 9.87
CA ALA A 105 -10.43 -3.18 9.32
C ALA A 105 -10.24 -3.33 7.79
N GLU A 106 -10.08 -2.23 7.06
CA GLU A 106 -9.70 -2.25 5.63
C GLU A 106 -8.35 -2.96 5.41
N PHE A 107 -7.33 -2.67 6.24
CA PHE A 107 -6.06 -3.41 6.19
C PHE A 107 -6.22 -4.90 6.47
N VAL A 108 -7.09 -5.30 7.41
CA VAL A 108 -7.39 -6.72 7.67
C VAL A 108 -7.92 -7.39 6.40
N ALA A 109 -8.81 -6.74 5.66
CA ALA A 109 -9.32 -7.25 4.39
C ALA A 109 -8.21 -7.29 3.32
N ASP A 110 -7.39 -6.25 3.21
CA ASP A 110 -6.26 -6.20 2.28
C ASP A 110 -5.26 -7.35 2.52
N PHE A 111 -4.91 -7.63 3.78
CA PHE A 111 -4.01 -8.73 4.12
C PHE A 111 -4.60 -10.09 3.79
N ARG A 112 -5.91 -10.28 3.99
CA ARG A 112 -6.59 -11.52 3.57
C ARG A 112 -6.49 -11.72 2.07
N VAL A 113 -6.78 -10.69 1.27
CA VAL A 113 -6.62 -10.75 -0.19
C VAL A 113 -5.17 -11.04 -0.59
N ALA A 114 -4.24 -10.22 -0.11
CA ALA A 114 -2.84 -10.32 -0.50
C ALA A 114 -2.23 -11.66 -0.10
N GLY A 115 -2.64 -12.24 1.03
CA GLY A 115 -2.16 -13.52 1.54
C GLY A 115 -2.87 -14.76 0.99
N GLY A 116 -3.91 -14.60 0.17
CA GLY A 116 -4.76 -15.71 -0.27
C GLY A 116 -5.51 -16.40 0.89
N LEU A 117 -5.91 -15.62 1.91
CA LEU A 117 -6.63 -16.11 3.07
C LEU A 117 -8.15 -16.00 2.85
N ASP A 118 -8.90 -16.92 3.45
CA ASP A 118 -10.36 -16.92 3.39
C ASP A 118 -10.99 -15.68 4.05
N GLY A 119 -12.26 -15.41 3.72
CA GLY A 119 -13.07 -14.39 4.40
C GLY A 119 -12.74 -12.94 4.04
N ALA A 120 -11.98 -12.70 2.97
CA ALA A 120 -11.65 -11.34 2.51
C ALA A 120 -12.90 -10.49 2.18
N GLU A 121 -13.90 -11.08 1.51
CA GLU A 121 -15.14 -10.36 1.15
C GLU A 121 -15.90 -9.86 2.37
N ALA A 122 -16.09 -10.73 3.37
CA ALA A 122 -16.76 -10.38 4.62
C ALA A 122 -15.96 -9.32 5.41
N ALA A 123 -14.62 -9.38 5.37
CA ALA A 123 -13.78 -8.37 6.00
C ALA A 123 -13.90 -6.99 5.33
N TYR A 124 -14.07 -6.93 4.00
CA TYR A 124 -14.36 -5.66 3.33
C TYR A 124 -15.77 -5.14 3.63
N ASP A 125 -16.76 -6.01 3.74
CA ASP A 125 -18.11 -5.61 4.11
C ASP A 125 -18.12 -5.00 5.53
N ASP A 126 -17.44 -5.66 6.48
CA ASP A 126 -17.22 -5.12 7.84
C ASP A 126 -16.52 -3.76 7.82
N ALA A 127 -15.43 -3.61 7.06
CA ALA A 127 -14.74 -2.32 6.93
C ALA A 127 -15.65 -1.23 6.34
N ALA A 128 -16.47 -1.56 5.33
CA ALA A 128 -17.41 -0.62 4.73
C ALA A 128 -18.53 -0.21 5.71
N GLU A 129 -19.05 -1.15 6.50
CA GLU A 129 -20.04 -0.90 7.54
C GLU A 129 -19.47 -0.01 8.65
N ARG A 130 -18.24 -0.29 9.11
CA ARG A 130 -17.55 0.56 10.10
C ARG A 130 -17.32 1.98 9.58
N TYR A 131 -16.91 2.14 8.32
CA TYR A 131 -16.81 3.47 7.72
C TYR A 131 -18.14 4.20 7.67
N ALA A 132 -19.22 3.52 7.26
CA ALA A 132 -20.55 4.11 7.24
C ALA A 132 -21.00 4.57 8.63
N ALA A 133 -20.77 3.74 9.65
CA ALA A 133 -21.09 4.06 11.05
C ALA A 133 -20.22 5.19 11.63
N ALA A 134 -18.96 5.31 11.20
CA ALA A 134 -18.06 6.39 11.64
C ALA A 134 -18.45 7.78 11.08
N GLY A 135 -19.39 7.87 10.14
CA GLY A 135 -19.67 9.09 9.38
C GLY A 135 -19.96 10.32 10.23
N ASP A 136 -20.71 10.17 11.33
CA ASP A 136 -21.08 11.28 12.22
C ASP A 136 -19.92 11.80 13.06
N ALA A 137 -18.84 11.01 13.20
CA ALA A 137 -17.64 11.38 13.95
C ALA A 137 -16.53 11.98 13.06
N VAL A 138 -16.75 12.07 11.74
CA VAL A 138 -15.74 12.53 10.77
C VAL A 138 -16.11 13.89 10.21
N ASP A 139 -15.46 14.94 10.73
CA ASP A 139 -15.69 16.33 10.29
C ASP A 139 -15.23 16.58 8.86
N SER A 140 -14.06 16.05 8.48
CA SER A 140 -13.49 16.20 7.15
C SER A 140 -12.98 14.86 6.61
N PRO A 141 -13.80 14.13 5.84
CA PRO A 141 -13.38 12.84 5.30
C PRO A 141 -12.24 12.97 4.30
N GLN A 142 -12.10 14.12 3.64
CA GLN A 142 -10.99 14.40 2.73
C GLN A 142 -9.67 14.60 3.48
N ALA A 143 -9.67 15.33 4.60
CA ALA A 143 -8.48 15.50 5.42
C ALA A 143 -8.07 14.18 6.09
N LEU A 144 -9.05 13.39 6.54
CA LEU A 144 -8.78 12.06 7.09
C LEU A 144 -8.20 11.13 6.03
N ALA A 145 -8.74 11.14 4.81
CA ALA A 145 -8.29 10.31 3.70
C ALA A 145 -6.88 10.60 3.19
N THR A 146 -6.29 11.75 3.56
CA THR A 146 -4.90 12.13 3.28
C THR A 146 -3.97 12.00 4.49
N THR A 147 -4.44 11.41 5.59
CA THR A 147 -3.56 11.05 6.71
C THR A 147 -2.61 9.91 6.33
N PRO A 148 -1.44 9.79 6.98
CA PRO A 148 -0.51 8.68 6.74
C PRO A 148 -1.14 7.29 6.79
N LEU A 149 -2.06 7.03 7.72
CA LEU A 149 -2.78 5.75 7.80
C LEU A 149 -3.58 5.46 6.52
N PHE A 150 -4.36 6.44 6.05
CA PHE A 150 -5.25 6.29 4.90
C PHE A 150 -4.49 6.25 3.57
N GLU A 151 -3.40 7.02 3.45
CA GLU A 151 -2.51 6.96 2.29
C GLU A 151 -1.81 5.60 2.21
N ALA A 152 -1.37 5.08 3.35
CA ALA A 152 -0.76 3.76 3.45
C ALA A 152 -1.74 2.63 3.06
N ALA A 153 -2.99 2.69 3.50
CA ALA A 153 -4.03 1.76 3.08
C ALA A 153 -4.24 1.79 1.56
N ALA A 154 -4.20 2.97 0.93
CA ALA A 154 -4.36 3.11 -0.51
C ALA A 154 -3.13 2.68 -1.34
N ALA A 155 -1.93 2.63 -0.75
CA ALA A 155 -0.70 2.54 -1.52
C ALA A 155 -0.49 1.20 -2.22
N THR A 156 -0.76 0.06 -1.58
CA THR A 156 -0.49 -1.25 -2.20
C THR A 156 -1.46 -1.57 -3.34
N VAL A 157 -2.75 -1.22 -3.22
CA VAL A 157 -3.71 -1.39 -4.33
C VAL A 157 -3.30 -0.54 -5.53
N LYS A 158 -2.82 0.69 -5.32
CA LYS A 158 -2.28 1.55 -6.38
C LYS A 158 -1.00 0.95 -7.00
N GLN A 159 -0.12 0.39 -6.18
CA GLN A 159 1.13 -0.23 -6.63
C GLN A 159 0.87 -1.44 -7.54
N VAL A 160 -0.03 -2.36 -7.15
CA VAL A 160 -0.34 -3.52 -8.00
C VAL A 160 -1.04 -3.10 -9.29
N ALA A 161 -1.92 -2.10 -9.22
CA ALA A 161 -2.64 -1.61 -10.39
C ALA A 161 -1.72 -0.92 -11.41
N ARG A 162 -0.65 -0.26 -10.94
CA ARG A 162 0.36 0.35 -11.79
C ARG A 162 1.04 -0.66 -12.73
N GLY A 163 1.35 -1.86 -12.24
CA GLY A 163 1.96 -2.91 -13.06
C GLY A 163 1.13 -3.28 -14.29
N GLN A 164 -0.19 -3.09 -14.20
CA GLN A 164 -1.17 -3.44 -15.23
C GLN A 164 -1.49 -2.28 -16.18
N ALA A 165 -0.98 -1.08 -15.90
CA ALA A 165 -1.27 0.13 -16.66
C ALA A 165 -0.02 0.73 -17.32
N ASP A 166 0.93 -0.13 -17.72
CA ASP A 166 2.23 0.29 -18.27
C ASP A 166 2.87 1.38 -17.41
N GLY A 167 2.79 1.23 -16.08
CA GLY A 167 3.39 2.18 -15.16
C GLY A 167 2.59 3.42 -14.77
N GLU A 168 1.42 3.63 -15.36
CA GLU A 168 0.57 4.77 -15.08
C GLU A 168 -0.24 4.64 -13.77
N ILE A 169 -0.82 5.77 -13.35
CA ILE A 169 -1.81 5.80 -12.27
C ILE A 169 -3.09 5.14 -12.79
N ALA A 170 -3.29 3.88 -12.42
CA ALA A 170 -4.49 3.11 -12.78
C ALA A 170 -5.70 3.38 -11.86
N ILE A 171 -5.45 3.83 -10.64
CA ILE A 171 -6.47 4.08 -9.61
C ILE A 171 -6.31 5.51 -9.12
N LYS A 172 -7.32 6.33 -9.42
CA LYS A 172 -7.38 7.75 -9.06
C LYS A 172 -8.04 7.93 -7.70
N TRP A 173 -8.07 9.17 -7.23
CA TRP A 173 -8.73 9.53 -5.98
C TRP A 173 -10.22 9.20 -6.03
N GLU A 174 -10.89 9.53 -7.13
CA GLU A 174 -12.33 9.34 -7.35
C GLU A 174 -12.72 7.87 -7.52
N ASP A 175 -11.76 7.00 -7.84
CA ASP A 175 -11.98 5.56 -7.87
C ASP A 175 -12.03 4.97 -6.46
N LEU A 176 -11.18 5.47 -5.55
CA LEU A 176 -11.14 4.98 -4.18
C LEU A 176 -12.20 5.63 -3.30
N HIS A 177 -12.51 6.89 -3.51
CA HIS A 177 -13.39 7.66 -2.63
C HIS A 177 -14.75 7.92 -3.27
N GLY A 178 -15.79 7.97 -2.44
CA GLY A 178 -17.12 8.32 -2.91
C GLY A 178 -17.17 9.76 -3.45
N SER A 179 -18.17 10.07 -4.28
CA SER A 179 -18.25 11.37 -4.94
C SER A 179 -18.72 12.53 -4.05
N ASP A 180 -19.33 12.23 -2.89
CA ASP A 180 -19.98 13.22 -2.02
C ASP A 180 -19.31 13.28 -0.64
N PRO A 181 -18.37 14.21 -0.40
CA PRO A 181 -17.72 14.36 0.89
C PRO A 181 -18.63 14.93 1.99
N SER A 182 -19.84 15.42 1.66
CA SER A 182 -20.82 15.83 2.68
C SER A 182 -21.51 14.64 3.37
N ARG A 183 -21.23 13.42 2.90
CA ARG A 183 -21.65 12.16 3.53
C ARG A 183 -20.40 11.36 3.92
N PRO A 184 -19.69 11.72 5.01
CA PRO A 184 -18.36 11.19 5.33
C PRO A 184 -18.31 9.66 5.39
N GLY A 185 -19.33 9.03 5.99
CA GLY A 185 -19.39 7.58 6.11
C GLY A 185 -19.46 6.87 4.76
N GLU A 186 -20.34 7.31 3.87
CA GLU A 186 -20.45 6.73 2.50
C GLU A 186 -19.25 7.07 1.63
N PHE A 187 -18.72 8.28 1.77
CA PHE A 187 -17.52 8.73 1.07
C PHE A 187 -16.32 7.81 1.36
N LEU A 188 -16.12 7.45 2.63
CA LEU A 188 -15.04 6.55 3.04
C LEU A 188 -15.38 5.08 2.77
N ALA A 189 -16.60 4.62 3.03
CA ALA A 189 -17.02 3.23 2.80
C ALA A 189 -16.83 2.78 1.34
N HIS A 190 -16.89 3.72 0.40
CA HIS A 190 -16.61 3.45 -1.02
C HIS A 190 -15.28 2.74 -1.25
N ARG A 191 -14.22 3.05 -0.48
CA ARG A 191 -12.88 2.50 -0.69
C ARG A 191 -12.79 1.01 -0.43
N ALA A 192 -13.44 0.54 0.63
CA ALA A 192 -13.54 -0.88 0.97
C ALA A 192 -14.35 -1.62 -0.10
N ARG A 193 -15.46 -1.03 -0.57
CA ARG A 193 -16.29 -1.59 -1.66
C ARG A 193 -15.52 -1.67 -2.99
N PHE A 194 -14.78 -0.62 -3.34
CA PHE A 194 -13.93 -0.60 -4.53
C PHE A 194 -12.84 -1.67 -4.46
N LYS A 195 -12.12 -1.75 -3.33
CA LYS A 195 -11.06 -2.75 -3.14
C LYS A 195 -11.59 -4.17 -3.15
N LYS A 196 -12.75 -4.45 -2.53
CA LYS A 196 -13.43 -5.75 -2.61
C LYS A 196 -13.59 -6.21 -4.06
N GLN A 197 -13.99 -5.31 -4.96
CA GLN A 197 -14.20 -5.62 -6.38
C GLN A 197 -12.91 -5.73 -7.19
N ARG A 198 -11.87 -4.96 -6.83
CA ARG A 198 -10.69 -4.75 -7.69
C ARG A 198 -9.43 -5.41 -7.19
N PHE A 199 -9.13 -5.32 -5.89
CA PHE A 199 -7.83 -5.71 -5.34
C PHE A 199 -7.50 -7.20 -5.54
N PRO A 200 -8.42 -8.17 -5.33
CA PRO A 200 -8.13 -9.58 -5.57
C PRO A 200 -7.63 -9.85 -6.99
N GLY A 201 -8.38 -9.39 -7.99
CA GLY A 201 -7.99 -9.60 -9.39
C GLY A 201 -6.70 -8.88 -9.80
N LEU A 202 -6.34 -7.77 -9.13
CA LEU A 202 -5.07 -7.09 -9.36
C LEU A 202 -3.88 -7.84 -8.76
N VAL A 203 -4.05 -8.43 -7.57
CA VAL A 203 -3.01 -9.26 -6.94
C VAL A 203 -2.79 -10.52 -7.75
N GLU A 204 -3.85 -11.24 -8.14
CA GLU A 204 -3.70 -12.47 -8.92
C GLU A 204 -3.00 -12.20 -10.26
N ARG A 205 -3.36 -11.12 -10.98
CA ARG A 205 -2.65 -10.75 -12.21
C ARG A 205 -1.16 -10.45 -11.98
N ALA A 206 -0.81 -9.74 -10.90
CA ALA A 206 0.59 -9.47 -10.59
C ALA A 206 1.39 -10.76 -10.32
N VAL A 207 0.75 -11.74 -9.68
CA VAL A 207 1.33 -13.06 -9.42
C VAL A 207 1.48 -13.86 -10.71
N ASP A 208 0.43 -13.94 -11.52
CA ASP A 208 0.41 -14.65 -12.80
C ASP A 208 1.46 -14.08 -13.79
N ASP A 209 1.58 -12.75 -13.84
CA ASP A 209 2.58 -12.07 -14.67
C ASP A 209 4.02 -12.20 -14.11
N GLY A 210 4.17 -12.69 -12.88
CA GLY A 210 5.45 -12.71 -12.16
C GLY A 210 6.04 -11.30 -11.99
N HIS A 211 5.19 -10.28 -11.89
CA HIS A 211 5.60 -8.88 -11.90
C HIS A 211 4.87 -8.02 -10.87
N LEU A 212 5.62 -7.50 -9.90
CA LEU A 212 5.23 -6.37 -9.06
C LEU A 212 5.98 -5.10 -9.50
N ALA A 213 5.23 -4.04 -9.75
CA ALA A 213 5.78 -2.74 -10.09
C ALA A 213 6.39 -2.04 -8.86
N ALA A 214 7.39 -1.17 -9.08
CA ALA A 214 7.84 -0.26 -8.03
C ALA A 214 6.68 0.66 -7.57
N PRO A 215 6.67 1.14 -6.33
CA PRO A 215 5.74 2.20 -5.94
C PRO A 215 6.00 3.46 -6.77
N ARG A 216 4.95 4.28 -6.93
CA ARG A 216 5.09 5.59 -7.59
C ARG A 216 5.72 6.57 -6.61
N GLY A 217 6.82 7.20 -7.01
CA GLY A 217 7.41 8.35 -6.33
C GLY A 217 7.16 9.61 -7.13
N THR A 218 8.17 10.47 -7.22
CA THR A 218 8.13 11.63 -8.13
C THR A 218 8.22 11.13 -9.57
N THR A 219 7.51 11.75 -10.50
CA THR A 219 7.49 11.30 -11.91
C THR A 219 7.67 12.44 -12.88
N GLU A 220 8.38 12.20 -13.98
CA GLU A 220 8.50 13.13 -15.11
C GLU A 220 8.29 12.37 -16.42
N TYR A 221 7.52 12.99 -17.31
CA TYR A 221 7.19 12.44 -18.61
C TYR A 221 8.08 13.07 -19.68
N ASN A 222 8.52 12.26 -20.65
CA ASN A 222 9.36 12.73 -21.76
C ASN A 222 10.67 13.36 -21.28
N ASN A 223 11.31 12.73 -20.30
CA ASN A 223 12.57 13.22 -19.74
C ASN A 223 13.66 13.25 -20.82
N ASP A 224 14.35 14.38 -20.92
CA ASP A 224 15.35 14.59 -21.96
C ASP A 224 16.69 13.94 -21.65
N THR A 225 16.97 13.61 -20.39
CA THR A 225 18.29 13.11 -19.94
C THR A 225 18.36 11.61 -19.74
N HIS A 226 17.24 10.93 -19.49
CA HIS A 226 17.19 9.51 -19.15
C HIS A 226 16.33 8.69 -20.12
N GLN A 227 16.74 7.45 -20.36
CA GLN A 227 15.99 6.48 -21.13
C GLN A 227 16.07 5.09 -20.48
N CYS A 228 14.97 4.34 -20.53
CA CYS A 228 14.97 2.94 -20.11
C CYS A 228 15.62 2.07 -21.21
N PRO A 229 16.74 1.38 -20.93
CA PRO A 229 17.38 0.50 -21.92
C PRO A 229 16.53 -0.73 -22.26
N HIS A 230 15.53 -1.08 -21.44
CA HIS A 230 14.70 -2.25 -21.64
C HIS A 230 13.50 -2.01 -22.57
N CYS A 231 12.81 -0.87 -22.45
CA CYS A 231 11.61 -0.57 -23.23
C CYS A 231 11.69 0.73 -24.04
N GLY A 232 12.82 1.44 -24.00
CA GLY A 232 13.05 2.69 -24.74
C GLY A 232 12.28 3.90 -24.21
N SER A 233 11.46 3.76 -23.16
CA SER A 233 10.69 4.86 -22.60
C SER A 233 11.56 5.91 -21.92
N THR A 234 11.17 7.17 -22.07
CA THR A 234 11.76 8.34 -21.39
C THR A 234 10.90 8.86 -20.23
N HIS A 235 9.85 8.14 -19.84
CA HIS A 235 9.10 8.48 -18.63
C HIS A 235 9.80 7.88 -17.41
N VAL A 236 10.07 8.72 -16.41
CA VAL A 236 10.86 8.36 -15.23
C VAL A 236 10.03 8.42 -13.94
N ASN A 237 10.43 7.62 -12.98
CA ASN A 237 9.90 7.50 -11.64
C ASN A 237 11.09 7.51 -10.67
N TRP A 238 11.26 8.58 -9.90
CA TRP A 238 12.22 8.64 -8.81
C TRP A 238 11.63 7.89 -7.61
N ALA A 239 12.13 6.68 -7.40
CA ALA A 239 11.68 5.81 -6.34
C ALA A 239 12.84 4.91 -5.88
N GLY A 240 12.90 4.64 -4.59
CA GLY A 240 14.07 4.00 -3.99
C GLY A 240 15.29 4.90 -4.05
N THR A 241 16.46 4.33 -4.34
CA THR A 241 17.71 5.10 -4.41
C THR A 241 18.03 5.63 -5.81
N GLY A 242 17.20 5.34 -6.82
CA GLY A 242 17.51 5.60 -8.22
C GLY A 242 16.36 6.15 -9.07
N ILE A 243 16.62 6.21 -10.37
CA ILE A 243 15.67 6.66 -11.39
C ILE A 243 15.19 5.42 -12.15
N LEU A 244 13.91 5.09 -11.98
CA LEU A 244 13.29 3.93 -12.59
C LEU A 244 12.45 4.35 -13.79
N CYS A 245 12.30 3.46 -14.76
CA CYS A 245 11.35 3.63 -15.84
C CYS A 245 9.95 3.64 -15.25
N LEU A 246 9.18 4.69 -15.56
CA LEU A 246 7.79 4.77 -15.14
C LEU A 246 7.00 3.58 -15.69
N ARG A 247 7.33 3.05 -16.87
CA ARG A 247 6.60 1.94 -17.49
C ARG A 247 6.89 0.57 -16.88
N CYS A 248 8.13 0.12 -17.01
CA CYS A 248 8.49 -1.25 -16.61
C CYS A 248 9.14 -1.37 -15.22
N SER A 249 9.32 -0.25 -14.51
CA SER A 249 10.00 -0.18 -13.19
C SER A 249 11.46 -0.65 -13.17
N ARG A 250 12.10 -0.87 -14.33
CA ARG A 250 13.55 -1.15 -14.39
C ARG A 250 14.36 0.15 -14.34
N PRO A 251 15.63 0.13 -13.91
CA PRO A 251 16.47 1.32 -13.91
C PRO A 251 16.55 1.97 -15.29
N THR A 252 16.58 3.31 -15.33
CA THR A 252 16.96 4.07 -16.53
C THR A 252 18.47 4.31 -16.57
N ALA A 253 18.98 4.65 -17.74
CA ALA A 253 20.33 5.16 -17.93
C ALA A 253 20.27 6.60 -18.47
N GLU A 254 21.34 7.38 -18.24
CA GLU A 254 21.55 8.62 -18.98
C GLU A 254 21.70 8.32 -20.47
N LYS A 255 21.21 9.23 -21.32
CA LYS A 255 21.29 9.13 -22.78
C LYS A 255 22.68 9.46 -23.30
#